data_AF-A0AAP9GGZ1-F1
#
_entry.id   AF-A0AAP9GGZ1-F1
#
_cell.length_a   1.000
_cell.length_b   1.000
_cell.length_c   1.000
_cell.angle_alpha   90.00
_cell.angle_beta   90.00
_cell.angle_gamma   90.00
#
_symmetry.space_group_name_H-M   'P 1'
#
loop_
_entity.id
_entity.type
_entity.pdbx_description
1 polymer ?
#
loop_
_entity_poly.entity_id
_entity_poly.type
_entity_poly.pdbx_seq_one_letter_code
_entity_poly.pdbx_strand_id
1 'polypeptide(L)'
;MDKLNRVLLVAGTHGNELSGIYLQKLIKDRLYVADRSTFNTQCVLGNPEAVKQNVRYVETDLNREFALANQSSPAIQQETEIAQQFTQVHARQENQLIIDLHNTTSNMGATLILVSNDVFYRKMGAYVKQRMPEANILFEDRKAWDDQPYLCTTGQHGVMIEVGAQAHGSLKYDTLELMKKMLTMVLDYLEQHNLGQVGELNDYDAYFYTEEVMIPVDHDGMRVATVHPMICGRDFEVVKPGEPLLATFFGYDIFWEGKQDIYPHFINESAYSKANIAMALAEKKVVSAE
;
A
#
# COMPACT_ATOMS: atom_id res chain seq x y z
N MET A 1 -12.82 21.34 1.76
CA MET A 1 -12.07 20.47 2.68
C MET A 1 -11.20 21.36 3.53
N ASP A 2 -11.10 21.08 4.83
CA ASP A 2 -10.20 21.82 5.71
C ASP A 2 -8.74 21.53 5.33
N LYS A 3 -7.85 22.49 5.59
CA LYS A 3 -6.42 22.35 5.27
C LYS A 3 -5.80 21.30 6.19
N LEU A 4 -5.09 20.34 5.61
CA LEU A 4 -4.38 19.31 6.36
C LEU A 4 -3.02 19.85 6.78
N ASN A 5 -2.91 20.35 8.01
CA ASN A 5 -1.70 21.01 8.53
C ASN A 5 -0.73 20.06 9.25
N ARG A 6 -1.03 18.75 9.23
CA ARG A 6 -0.21 17.72 9.86
C ARG A 6 -0.06 16.50 8.96
N VAL A 7 1.16 16.01 8.84
CA VAL A 7 1.45 14.70 8.24
C VAL A 7 2.01 13.79 9.32
N LEU A 8 1.43 12.60 9.47
CA LEU A 8 2.02 11.50 10.22
C LEU A 8 2.60 10.51 9.21
N LEU A 9 3.93 10.47 9.14
CA LEU A 9 4.66 9.52 8.31
C LEU A 9 4.97 8.27 9.13
N VAL A 10 4.36 7.17 8.76
CA VAL A 10 4.50 5.87 9.43
C VAL A 10 5.36 4.97 8.56
N ALA A 11 6.30 4.28 9.18
CA ALA A 11 7.10 3.24 8.54
C ALA A 11 7.34 2.11 9.54
N GLY A 12 7.73 0.95 9.05
CA GLY A 12 7.92 -0.21 9.93
C GLY A 12 6.60 -0.68 10.55
N THR A 13 5.47 -0.44 9.89
CA THR A 13 4.20 -1.14 10.18
C THR A 13 4.43 -2.64 10.04
N HIS A 14 5.19 -3.03 9.01
CA HIS A 14 5.90 -4.30 8.95
C HIS A 14 7.39 -4.09 9.19
N GLY A 15 7.96 -4.80 10.17
CA GLY A 15 9.30 -4.50 10.68
C GLY A 15 10.47 -4.82 9.74
N ASN A 16 10.24 -5.64 8.71
CA ASN A 16 11.24 -6.05 7.73
C ASN A 16 11.17 -5.28 6.39
N GLU A 17 10.33 -4.25 6.30
CA GLU A 17 10.20 -3.39 5.11
C GLU A 17 11.05 -2.12 5.28
N LEU A 18 12.29 -2.18 4.80
CA LEU A 18 13.34 -1.26 5.24
C LEU A 18 13.32 0.13 4.61
N SER A 19 12.75 0.32 3.41
CA SER A 19 12.88 1.60 2.69
C SER A 19 12.25 2.74 3.46
N GLY A 20 11.05 2.54 4.02
CA GLY A 20 10.36 3.56 4.81
C GLY A 20 11.11 3.91 6.09
N ILE A 21 11.67 2.89 6.77
CA ILE A 21 12.45 3.07 8.00
C ILE A 21 13.71 3.92 7.74
N TYR A 22 14.41 3.63 6.65
CA TYR A 22 15.60 4.40 6.27
C TYR A 22 15.24 5.78 5.71
N LEU A 23 14.09 5.96 5.07
CA LEU A 23 13.61 7.28 4.66
C LEU A 23 13.32 8.17 5.87
N GLN A 24 12.75 7.64 6.96
CA GLN A 24 12.63 8.36 8.23
C GLN A 24 14.00 8.73 8.82
N LYS A 25 15.00 7.85 8.70
CA LYS A 25 16.38 8.18 9.07
C LYS A 25 16.92 9.36 8.25
N LEU A 26 16.69 9.39 6.93
CA LEU A 26 17.10 10.51 6.09
C LEU A 26 16.42 11.83 6.51
N ILE A 27 15.15 11.79 6.91
CA ILE A 27 14.44 12.96 7.46
C ILE A 27 15.10 13.43 8.76
N LYS A 28 15.33 12.50 9.70
CA LYS A 28 15.95 12.79 11.00
C LYS A 28 17.35 13.40 10.85
N ASP A 29 18.12 12.90 9.90
CA ASP A 29 19.48 13.37 9.59
C ASP A 29 19.48 14.65 8.72
N ARG A 30 18.31 15.20 8.39
CA ARG A 30 18.12 16.39 7.54
C ARG A 30 18.66 16.24 6.12
N LEU A 31 18.69 15.01 5.61
CA LEU A 31 19.06 14.66 4.24
C LEU A 31 17.85 14.63 3.29
N TYR A 32 16.63 14.63 3.84
CA TYR A 32 15.38 14.76 3.09
C TYR A 32 14.42 15.67 3.87
N VAL A 33 13.83 16.65 3.19
CA VAL A 33 12.90 17.62 3.81
C VAL A 33 11.47 17.18 3.56
N ALA A 34 10.82 16.65 4.60
CA ALA A 34 9.42 16.23 4.54
C ALA A 34 8.45 17.37 4.89
N ASP A 35 8.89 18.38 5.63
CA ASP A 35 8.06 19.55 5.93
C ASP A 35 7.77 20.38 4.67
N ARG A 36 6.64 21.08 4.69
CA ARG A 36 6.27 22.10 3.69
C ARG A 36 5.81 23.36 4.42
N SER A 37 5.45 24.41 3.68
CA SER A 37 5.11 25.69 4.34
C SER A 37 3.77 25.63 5.08
N THR A 38 2.86 24.74 4.67
CA THR A 38 1.51 24.63 5.25
C THR A 38 1.33 23.52 6.28
N PHE A 39 2.32 22.63 6.45
CA PHE A 39 2.23 21.51 7.39
C PHE A 39 3.59 21.03 7.89
N ASN A 40 3.58 20.38 9.05
CA ASN A 40 4.74 19.69 9.62
C ASN A 40 4.57 18.17 9.53
N THR A 41 5.66 17.46 9.32
CA THR A 41 5.71 16.00 9.25
C THR A 41 6.28 15.40 10.53
N GLN A 42 5.53 14.53 11.18
CA GLN A 42 6.00 13.71 12.29
C GLN A 42 6.26 12.28 11.81
N CYS A 43 7.47 11.76 12.06
CA CYS A 43 7.83 10.37 11.76
C CYS A 43 7.58 9.47 12.97
N VAL A 44 6.97 8.30 12.77
CA VAL A 44 6.78 7.27 13.80
C VAL A 44 7.02 5.87 13.25
N LEU A 45 7.51 4.95 14.10
CA LEU A 45 7.55 3.53 13.77
C LEU A 45 6.21 2.89 14.14
N GLY A 46 5.60 2.16 13.20
CA GLY A 46 4.32 1.46 13.41
C GLY A 46 4.46 0.30 14.40
N ASN A 47 5.40 -0.62 14.15
CA ASN A 47 5.69 -1.78 14.99
C ASN A 47 7.18 -1.80 15.43
N PRO A 48 7.55 -1.06 16.49
CA PRO A 48 8.96 -0.95 16.92
C PRO A 48 9.63 -2.29 17.26
N GLU A 49 8.89 -3.26 17.82
CA GLU A 49 9.48 -4.55 18.18
C GLU A 49 9.70 -5.44 16.95
N ALA A 50 8.77 -5.47 15.99
CA ALA A 50 8.99 -6.16 14.72
C ALA A 50 10.17 -5.55 13.96
N VAL A 51 10.33 -4.22 13.97
CA VAL A 51 11.49 -3.53 13.37
C VAL A 51 12.79 -3.98 14.02
N LYS A 52 12.85 -4.03 15.35
CA LYS A 52 14.03 -4.46 16.10
C LYS A 52 14.42 -5.91 15.78
N GLN A 53 13.44 -6.77 15.55
CA GLN A 53 13.65 -8.19 15.20
C GLN A 53 13.83 -8.42 13.69
N ASN A 54 13.63 -7.40 12.85
CA ASN A 54 13.61 -7.50 11.39
C ASN A 54 12.65 -8.61 10.90
N VAL A 55 11.44 -8.63 11.45
CA VAL A 55 10.34 -9.54 11.07
C VAL A 55 9.14 -8.72 10.63
N ARG A 56 8.21 -9.33 9.89
CA ARG A 56 6.99 -8.63 9.45
C ARG A 56 6.16 -8.16 10.63
N TYR A 57 5.88 -9.08 11.55
CA TYR A 57 5.16 -8.86 12.80
C TYR A 57 5.59 -9.93 13.82
N VAL A 58 5.27 -9.74 15.10
CA VAL A 58 5.60 -10.68 16.18
C VAL A 58 4.51 -11.73 16.34
N GLU A 59 3.24 -11.34 16.50
CA GLU A 59 2.13 -12.28 16.72
C GLU A 59 1.08 -12.26 15.61
N THR A 60 0.61 -11.07 15.23
CA THR A 60 -0.39 -10.87 14.17
C THR A 60 -0.03 -9.68 13.29
N ASP A 61 -0.59 -9.62 12.08
CA ASP A 61 -0.29 -8.56 11.13
C ASP A 61 -0.91 -7.23 11.60
N LEU A 62 -0.07 -6.28 12.03
CA LEU A 62 -0.52 -4.97 12.53
C LEU A 62 -1.43 -4.25 11.54
N ASN A 63 -1.17 -4.37 10.23
CA ASN A 63 -1.96 -3.73 9.19
C ASN A 63 -3.28 -4.48 8.90
N ARG A 64 -3.72 -5.34 9.83
CA ARG A 64 -5.04 -5.97 9.89
C ARG A 64 -5.83 -5.64 11.16
N GLU A 65 -5.24 -4.90 12.11
CA GLU A 65 -5.80 -4.70 13.45
C GLU A 65 -6.69 -3.45 13.60
N PHE A 66 -6.84 -2.61 12.56
CA PHE A 66 -7.47 -1.29 12.68
C PHE A 66 -8.96 -1.23 12.32
N ALA A 67 -9.56 -2.32 11.83
CA ALA A 67 -11.00 -2.35 11.55
C ALA A 67 -11.81 -2.24 12.85
N LEU A 68 -12.97 -1.54 12.83
CA LEU A 68 -13.84 -1.39 14.01
C LEU A 68 -14.21 -2.74 14.65
N ALA A 69 -14.43 -3.78 13.84
CA ALA A 69 -14.78 -5.12 14.29
C ALA A 69 -13.71 -5.78 15.20
N ASN A 70 -12.45 -5.34 15.11
CA ASN A 70 -11.34 -5.92 15.88
C ASN A 70 -11.21 -5.31 17.28
N GLN A 71 -11.95 -4.24 17.60
CA GLN A 71 -11.87 -3.56 18.90
C GLN A 71 -12.40 -4.37 20.09
N SER A 72 -13.08 -5.50 19.84
CA SER A 72 -13.71 -6.34 20.88
C SER A 72 -13.08 -7.73 21.08
N SER A 73 -11.92 -8.02 20.48
CA SER A 73 -11.30 -9.36 20.62
C SER A 73 -10.73 -9.58 22.03
N PRO A 74 -11.06 -10.70 22.72
CA PRO A 74 -10.60 -10.99 24.07
C PRO A 74 -9.15 -11.52 24.14
N ALA A 75 -8.57 -11.94 23.01
CA ALA A 75 -7.17 -12.34 22.94
C ALA A 75 -6.32 -11.10 22.63
N ILE A 76 -5.61 -10.61 23.64
CA ILE A 76 -4.72 -9.46 23.49
C ILE A 76 -3.39 -9.96 22.92
N GLN A 77 -3.24 -9.82 21.59
CA GLN A 77 -1.95 -10.01 20.92
C GLN A 77 -1.15 -8.71 20.97
N GLN A 78 0.16 -8.81 20.85
CA GLN A 78 1.07 -7.67 20.90
C GLN A 78 0.69 -6.58 19.89
N GLU A 79 0.45 -6.93 18.62
CA GLU A 79 0.03 -5.95 17.61
C GLU A 79 -1.36 -5.37 17.87
N THR A 80 -2.27 -6.10 18.51
CA THR A 80 -3.56 -5.54 18.93
C THR A 80 -3.38 -4.43 19.98
N GLU A 81 -2.45 -4.59 20.94
CA GLU A 81 -2.11 -3.52 21.89
C GLU A 81 -1.48 -2.31 21.19
N ILE A 82 -0.57 -2.56 20.24
CA ILE A 82 0.06 -1.51 19.43
C ILE A 82 -1.01 -0.74 18.65
N ALA A 83 -1.94 -1.43 18.00
CA ALA A 83 -3.03 -0.80 17.26
C ALA A 83 -3.94 0.05 18.14
N GLN A 84 -4.28 -0.44 19.35
CA GLN A 84 -5.07 0.32 20.33
C GLN A 84 -4.33 1.59 20.78
N GLN A 85 -3.05 1.48 21.13
CA GLN A 85 -2.23 2.62 21.53
C GLN A 85 -2.07 3.63 20.38
N PHE A 86 -1.79 3.13 19.17
CA PHE A 86 -1.69 3.95 17.96
C PHE A 86 -3.00 4.72 17.71
N THR A 87 -4.14 4.04 17.80
CA THR A 87 -5.47 4.64 17.65
C THR A 87 -5.73 5.70 18.70
N GLN A 88 -5.42 5.43 19.98
CA GLN A 88 -5.61 6.40 21.05
C GLN A 88 -4.81 7.69 20.84
N VAL A 89 -3.60 7.60 20.28
CA VAL A 89 -2.71 8.74 20.07
C VAL A 89 -3.02 9.48 18.77
N HIS A 90 -3.31 8.76 17.68
CA HIS A 90 -3.30 9.29 16.32
C HIS A 90 -4.69 9.44 15.68
N ALA A 91 -5.70 8.66 16.06
CA ALA A 91 -7.02 8.68 15.39
C ALA A 91 -7.76 10.02 15.50
N ARG A 92 -7.59 10.74 16.62
CA ARG A 92 -8.34 11.97 16.95
C ARG A 92 -7.62 13.25 16.53
N GLN A 93 -6.58 13.16 15.73
CA GLN A 93 -5.83 14.32 15.27
C GLN A 93 -6.56 14.95 14.08
N GLU A 94 -7.23 16.08 14.32
CA GLU A 94 -7.87 16.85 13.26
C GLU A 94 -6.82 17.32 12.22
N ASN A 95 -7.25 17.48 10.97
CA ASN A 95 -6.43 18.01 9.88
C ASN A 95 -5.12 17.23 9.63
N GLN A 96 -5.13 15.92 9.88
CA GLN A 96 -3.99 15.02 9.67
C GLN A 96 -4.16 14.15 8.43
N LEU A 97 -3.08 14.01 7.65
CA LEU A 97 -2.88 12.92 6.69
C LEU A 97 -1.92 11.88 7.28
N ILE A 98 -2.33 10.62 7.31
CA ILE A 98 -1.45 9.49 7.65
C ILE A 98 -0.89 8.90 6.34
N ILE A 99 0.44 8.86 6.21
CA ILE A 99 1.12 8.23 5.09
C ILE A 99 1.86 7.01 5.63
N ASP A 100 1.47 5.82 5.21
CA ASP A 100 2.07 4.57 5.66
C ASP A 100 2.98 3.99 4.55
N LEU A 101 4.25 3.78 4.87
CA LEU A 101 5.29 3.38 3.92
C LEU A 101 5.54 1.88 3.97
N HIS A 102 5.37 1.20 2.84
CA HIS A 102 5.52 -0.24 2.69
C HIS A 102 6.55 -0.62 1.62
N ASN A 103 7.05 -1.84 1.73
CA ASN A 103 7.76 -2.51 0.64
C ASN A 103 7.10 -3.83 0.29
N THR A 104 7.15 -4.17 -1.00
CA THR A 104 6.72 -5.46 -1.52
C THR A 104 7.84 -6.16 -2.27
N THR A 105 7.84 -7.49 -2.16
CA THR A 105 8.67 -8.37 -2.98
C THR A 105 8.22 -8.45 -4.43
N SER A 106 6.97 -8.09 -4.70
CA SER A 106 6.35 -8.07 -6.03
C SER A 106 6.89 -6.92 -6.88
N ASN A 107 6.82 -7.04 -8.20
CA ASN A 107 7.41 -6.06 -9.13
C ASN A 107 6.45 -4.89 -9.43
N MET A 108 5.83 -4.34 -8.39
CA MET A 108 4.80 -3.31 -8.52
C MET A 108 5.34 -1.92 -8.89
N GLY A 109 6.66 -1.71 -8.78
CA GLY A 109 7.24 -0.37 -8.91
C GLY A 109 6.76 0.54 -7.78
N ALA A 110 6.63 1.85 -8.06
CA ALA A 110 6.06 2.80 -7.13
C ALA A 110 4.54 2.79 -7.24
N THR A 111 3.85 2.39 -6.18
CA THR A 111 2.39 2.33 -6.15
C THR A 111 1.85 3.21 -5.04
N LEU A 112 1.00 4.16 -5.40
CA LEU A 112 0.20 4.92 -4.44
C LEU A 112 -1.14 4.22 -4.29
N ILE A 113 -1.42 3.74 -3.09
CA ILE A 113 -2.68 3.07 -2.76
C ILE A 113 -3.61 4.08 -2.05
N LEU A 114 -4.76 4.32 -2.67
CA LEU A 114 -5.78 5.26 -2.24
C LEU A 114 -6.99 4.48 -1.71
N VAL A 115 -7.34 4.68 -0.44
CA VAL A 115 -8.42 3.94 0.25
C VAL A 115 -9.81 4.58 0.09
N SER A 116 -9.91 5.67 -0.69
CA SER A 116 -11.16 6.33 -1.07
C SER A 116 -11.04 6.92 -2.48
N ASN A 117 -12.18 7.06 -3.14
CA ASN A 117 -12.31 7.65 -4.48
C ASN A 117 -12.91 9.08 -4.47
N ASP A 118 -12.87 9.74 -3.31
CA ASP A 118 -13.31 11.13 -3.19
C ASP A 118 -12.41 12.08 -3.99
N VAL A 119 -12.91 13.29 -4.26
CA VAL A 119 -12.23 14.33 -5.06
C VAL A 119 -10.79 14.56 -4.60
N PHE A 120 -10.53 14.56 -3.29
CA PHE A 120 -9.19 14.73 -2.74
C PHE A 120 -8.22 13.63 -3.19
N TYR A 121 -8.64 12.37 -3.21
CA TYR A 121 -7.80 11.25 -3.59
C TYR A 121 -7.65 11.15 -5.11
N ARG A 122 -8.71 11.40 -5.88
CA ARG A 122 -8.64 11.49 -7.35
C ARG A 122 -7.66 12.57 -7.81
N LYS A 123 -7.70 13.75 -7.19
CA LYS A 123 -6.74 14.84 -7.47
C LYS A 123 -5.32 14.50 -7.03
N MET A 124 -5.14 13.79 -5.92
CA MET A 124 -3.83 13.29 -5.51
C MET A 124 -3.26 12.32 -6.54
N GLY A 125 -4.04 11.33 -6.97
CA GLY A 125 -3.66 10.38 -8.00
C GLY A 125 -3.28 11.05 -9.31
N ALA A 126 -4.10 12.00 -9.79
CA ALA A 126 -3.80 12.77 -10.99
C ALA A 126 -2.51 13.60 -10.87
N TYR A 127 -2.32 14.29 -9.73
CA TYR A 127 -1.13 15.11 -9.48
C TYR A 127 0.15 14.27 -9.50
N VAL A 128 0.12 13.13 -8.82
CA VAL A 128 1.21 12.16 -8.78
C VAL A 128 1.47 11.59 -10.17
N LYS A 129 0.44 11.09 -10.86
CA LYS A 129 0.59 10.45 -12.17
C LYS A 129 1.15 11.38 -13.25
N GLN A 130 0.80 12.67 -13.23
CA GLN A 130 1.35 13.64 -14.17
C GLN A 130 2.83 13.97 -13.94
N ARG A 131 3.30 13.90 -12.69
CA ARG A 131 4.68 14.24 -12.31
C ARG A 131 5.58 13.01 -12.17
N MET A 132 4.97 11.85 -12.02
CA MET A 132 5.61 10.54 -11.96
C MET A 132 4.81 9.56 -12.85
N PRO A 133 4.94 9.67 -14.19
CA PRO A 133 4.16 8.86 -15.14
C PRO A 133 4.31 7.35 -14.95
N GLU A 134 5.43 6.90 -14.40
CA GLU A 134 5.71 5.50 -14.09
C GLU A 134 5.01 4.99 -12.82
N ALA A 135 4.45 5.88 -11.98
CA ALA A 135 3.74 5.48 -10.77
C ALA A 135 2.44 4.75 -11.10
N ASN A 136 2.14 3.70 -10.35
CA ASN A 136 0.84 3.06 -10.35
C ASN A 136 -0.06 3.73 -9.30
N ILE A 137 -1.32 3.98 -9.67
CA ILE A 137 -2.34 4.46 -8.74
C ILE A 137 -3.34 3.33 -8.57
N LEU A 138 -3.47 2.82 -7.35
CA LEU A 138 -4.37 1.72 -7.00
C LEU A 138 -5.44 2.22 -6.03
N PHE A 139 -6.70 2.01 -6.36
CA PHE A 139 -7.83 2.27 -5.47
C PHE A 139 -8.21 0.99 -4.72
N GLU A 140 -8.27 1.11 -3.40
CA GLU A 140 -8.65 0.09 -2.41
C GLU A 140 -9.95 0.56 -1.72
N ASP A 141 -10.99 0.87 -2.49
CA ASP A 141 -12.24 1.50 -2.05
C ASP A 141 -13.41 0.51 -1.90
N ARG A 142 -13.11 -0.80 -1.88
CA ARG A 142 -14.11 -1.87 -1.78
C ARG A 142 -14.83 -1.94 -0.43
N LYS A 143 -14.24 -1.36 0.61
CA LYS A 143 -14.79 -1.30 1.98
C LYS A 143 -15.01 0.14 2.39
N ALA A 144 -16.01 0.36 3.24
CA ALA A 144 -16.20 1.65 3.89
C ALA A 144 -14.96 1.99 4.73
N TRP A 145 -14.68 3.29 4.90
CA TRP A 145 -13.50 3.79 5.61
C TRP A 145 -13.28 3.10 6.97
N ASP A 146 -14.34 2.99 7.77
CA ASP A 146 -14.30 2.42 9.12
C ASP A 146 -14.13 0.88 9.16
N ASP A 147 -14.39 0.21 8.04
CA ASP A 147 -14.20 -1.23 7.86
C ASP A 147 -12.82 -1.57 7.28
N GLN A 148 -12.04 -0.56 6.89
CA GLN A 148 -10.68 -0.75 6.40
C GLN A 148 -9.78 -1.18 7.55
N PRO A 149 -8.98 -2.25 7.38
CA PRO A 149 -8.20 -2.83 8.47
C PRO A 149 -6.82 -2.18 8.60
N TYR A 150 -6.53 -1.13 7.82
CA TYR A 150 -5.18 -0.60 7.62
C TYR A 150 -4.83 0.49 8.63
N LEU A 151 -3.54 0.61 8.93
CA LEU A 151 -3.05 1.63 9.86
C LEU A 151 -3.38 3.05 9.39
N CYS A 152 -3.25 3.32 8.09
CA CYS A 152 -3.52 4.65 7.53
C CYS A 152 -5.00 5.08 7.63
N THR A 153 -5.94 4.14 7.80
CA THR A 153 -7.38 4.44 7.93
C THR A 153 -7.81 4.75 9.36
N THR A 154 -6.88 4.73 10.31
CA THR A 154 -7.11 5.14 11.71
C THR A 154 -7.46 6.63 11.82
N GLY A 155 -6.92 7.46 10.93
CA GLY A 155 -7.23 8.89 10.84
C GLY A 155 -8.37 9.20 9.86
N GLN A 156 -8.66 10.49 9.66
CA GLN A 156 -9.66 10.92 8.68
C GLN A 156 -9.14 10.93 7.23
N HIS A 157 -7.82 11.00 7.06
CA HIS A 157 -7.16 10.94 5.75
C HIS A 157 -5.94 10.03 5.83
N GLY A 158 -5.78 9.18 4.83
CA GLY A 158 -4.83 8.08 4.86
C GLY A 158 -4.45 7.62 3.45
N VAL A 159 -3.17 7.35 3.23
CA VAL A 159 -2.67 6.70 2.02
C VAL A 159 -1.55 5.72 2.35
N MET A 160 -1.34 4.75 1.47
CA MET A 160 -0.16 3.88 1.53
C MET A 160 0.73 4.14 0.32
N ILE A 161 2.04 4.19 0.56
CA ILE A 161 3.05 4.17 -0.49
C ILE A 161 3.70 2.80 -0.45
N GLU A 162 3.47 2.02 -1.50
CA GLU A 162 4.00 0.68 -1.67
C GLU A 162 5.09 0.69 -2.74
N VAL A 163 6.25 0.11 -2.44
CA VAL A 163 7.39 0.11 -3.38
C VAL A 163 8.05 -1.25 -3.47
N GLY A 164 8.07 -1.81 -4.68
CA GLY A 164 8.77 -3.04 -5.02
C GLY A 164 9.41 -3.00 -6.40
N ALA A 165 10.15 -4.04 -6.82
CA ALA A 165 10.46 -5.24 -6.05
C ALA A 165 11.65 -5.06 -5.10
N GLN A 166 11.45 -5.41 -3.82
CA GLN A 166 12.50 -5.51 -2.81
C GLN A 166 12.27 -6.72 -1.91
N ALA A 167 13.31 -7.55 -1.74
CA ALA A 167 13.27 -8.62 -0.75
C ALA A 167 13.15 -8.04 0.66
N HIS A 168 12.29 -8.61 1.50
CA HIS A 168 12.18 -8.19 2.90
C HIS A 168 13.52 -8.34 3.63
N GLY A 169 13.82 -7.40 4.52
CA GLY A 169 15.10 -7.30 5.22
C GLY A 169 16.27 -6.82 4.35
N SER A 170 16.06 -6.53 3.06
CA SER A 170 17.05 -5.88 2.20
C SER A 170 16.76 -4.39 2.03
N LEU A 171 17.81 -3.61 1.78
CA LEU A 171 17.72 -2.20 1.45
C LEU A 171 18.34 -2.00 0.07
N LYS A 172 17.55 -1.59 -0.91
CA LYS A 172 18.02 -1.28 -2.26
C LYS A 172 17.98 0.23 -2.51
N TYR A 173 18.99 0.74 -3.20
CA TYR A 173 19.09 2.16 -3.55
C TYR A 173 17.88 2.61 -4.39
N ASP A 174 17.55 1.86 -5.44
CA ASP A 174 16.51 2.23 -6.39
C ASP A 174 15.12 2.32 -5.73
N THR A 175 14.77 1.36 -4.86
CA THR A 175 13.48 1.37 -4.15
C THR A 175 13.41 2.46 -3.10
N LEU A 176 14.51 2.77 -2.41
CA LEU A 176 14.57 3.89 -1.47
C LEU A 176 14.38 5.23 -2.19
N GLU A 177 15.07 5.46 -3.32
CA GLU A 177 14.91 6.68 -4.11
C GLU A 177 13.52 6.76 -4.74
N LEU A 178 12.96 5.64 -5.19
CA LEU A 178 11.62 5.58 -5.75
C LEU A 178 10.54 5.92 -4.71
N MET A 179 10.67 5.39 -3.48
CA MET A 179 9.82 5.73 -2.35
C MET A 179 9.94 7.21 -1.98
N LYS A 180 11.17 7.75 -1.93
CA LYS A 180 11.42 9.18 -1.69
C LYS A 180 10.79 10.06 -2.76
N LYS A 181 10.84 9.66 -4.03
CA LYS A 181 10.20 10.36 -5.14
C LYS A 181 8.68 10.37 -4.98
N MET A 182 8.07 9.21 -4.75
CA MET A 182 6.62 9.08 -4.52
C MET A 182 6.17 9.92 -3.31
N LEU A 183 6.87 9.82 -2.18
CA LEU A 183 6.58 10.61 -0.99
C LEU A 183 6.64 12.12 -1.28
N THR A 184 7.65 12.57 -2.02
CA THR A 184 7.74 13.98 -2.45
C THR A 184 6.51 14.41 -3.22
N MET A 185 6.01 13.58 -4.15
CA MET A 185 4.82 13.93 -4.94
C MET A 185 3.55 14.02 -4.10
N VAL A 186 3.39 13.13 -3.11
CA VAL A 186 2.25 13.17 -2.17
C VAL A 186 2.32 14.41 -1.26
N LEU A 187 3.49 14.72 -0.72
CA LEU A 187 3.70 15.90 0.13
C LEU A 187 3.51 17.22 -0.66
N ASP A 188 3.98 17.26 -1.90
CA ASP A 188 3.80 18.43 -2.76
C ASP A 188 2.33 18.60 -3.16
N TYR A 189 1.61 17.51 -3.45
CA TYR A 189 0.17 17.58 -3.67
C TYR A 189 -0.54 18.18 -2.46
N LEU A 190 -0.22 17.72 -1.25
CA LEU A 190 -0.84 18.23 -0.02
C LEU A 190 -0.57 19.74 0.18
N GLU A 191 0.66 20.18 -0.08
CA GLU A 191 1.03 21.58 -0.03
C GLU A 191 0.21 22.42 -1.02
N GLN A 192 0.18 21.99 -2.29
CA GLN A 192 -0.58 22.70 -3.32
C GLN A 192 -2.09 22.69 -3.03
N HIS A 193 -2.62 21.60 -2.49
CA HIS A 193 -4.00 21.51 -2.02
C HIS A 193 -4.29 22.53 -0.92
N ASN A 194 -3.43 22.62 0.10
CA ASN A 194 -3.58 23.57 1.19
C ASN A 194 -3.44 25.04 0.75
N LEU A 195 -2.65 25.31 -0.29
CA LEU A 195 -2.48 26.63 -0.88
C LEU A 195 -3.60 26.99 -1.88
N GLY A 196 -4.43 26.03 -2.30
CA GLY A 196 -5.40 26.21 -3.38
C GLY A 196 -4.74 26.39 -4.75
N GLN A 197 -3.58 25.76 -4.95
CA GLN A 197 -2.67 25.95 -6.10
C GLN A 197 -2.36 24.65 -6.86
N VAL A 198 -3.18 23.60 -6.69
CA VAL A 198 -3.01 22.29 -7.38
C VAL A 198 -2.87 22.44 -8.90
N GLY A 199 -3.49 23.48 -9.47
CA GLY A 199 -3.49 23.74 -10.90
C GLY A 199 -4.47 22.85 -11.66
N GLU A 200 -4.37 22.86 -12.98
CA GLU A 200 -5.15 21.98 -13.85
C GLU A 200 -4.62 20.55 -13.77
N LEU A 201 -5.53 19.58 -13.69
CA LEU A 201 -5.23 18.17 -13.68
C LEU A 201 -6.00 17.48 -14.80
N ASN A 202 -5.31 16.62 -15.54
CA ASN A 202 -5.89 15.73 -16.55
C ASN A 202 -6.38 14.43 -15.90
N ASP A 203 -7.40 13.86 -16.53
CA ASP A 203 -7.83 12.49 -16.31
C ASP A 203 -6.66 11.51 -16.51
N TYR A 204 -6.72 10.39 -15.81
CA TYR A 204 -5.61 9.45 -15.77
C TYR A 204 -6.09 8.00 -15.61
N ASP A 205 -5.26 7.08 -16.06
CA ASP A 205 -5.47 5.66 -15.83
C ASP A 205 -5.10 5.26 -14.40
N ALA A 206 -5.99 4.54 -13.72
CA ALA A 206 -5.77 3.94 -12.42
C ALA A 206 -6.29 2.50 -12.38
N TYR A 207 -5.87 1.77 -11.36
CA TYR A 207 -6.29 0.40 -11.08
C TYR A 207 -7.26 0.40 -9.91
N PHE A 208 -8.30 -0.43 -9.97
CA PHE A 208 -9.29 -0.63 -8.92
C PHE A 208 -9.25 -2.09 -8.51
N TYR A 209 -8.83 -2.35 -7.28
CA TYR A 209 -8.73 -3.70 -6.75
C TYR A 209 -10.09 -4.42 -6.81
N THR A 210 -10.08 -5.71 -7.17
CA THR A 210 -11.29 -6.53 -7.32
C THR A 210 -11.31 -7.75 -6.41
N GLU A 211 -10.30 -8.61 -6.46
CA GLU A 211 -10.29 -9.88 -5.73
C GLU A 211 -8.87 -10.48 -5.64
N GLU A 212 -8.73 -11.53 -4.84
CA GLU A 212 -7.48 -12.27 -4.66
C GLU A 212 -7.55 -13.60 -5.42
N VAL A 213 -6.43 -14.00 -6.01
CA VAL A 213 -6.27 -15.34 -6.56
C VAL A 213 -5.57 -16.20 -5.52
N MET A 214 -6.24 -17.22 -5.02
CA MET A 214 -5.67 -18.18 -4.09
C MET A 214 -4.87 -19.26 -4.83
N ILE A 215 -3.74 -19.65 -4.27
CA ILE A 215 -3.02 -20.84 -4.72
C ILE A 215 -3.73 -22.07 -4.13
N PRO A 216 -4.20 -23.01 -4.97
CA PRO A 216 -4.79 -24.24 -4.48
C PRO A 216 -3.78 -25.06 -3.68
N VAL A 217 -4.27 -25.74 -2.65
CA VAL A 217 -3.49 -26.64 -1.78
C VAL A 217 -4.06 -28.05 -1.80
N ASP A 218 -3.22 -29.05 -1.53
CA ASP A 218 -3.62 -30.45 -1.37
C ASP A 218 -4.15 -30.76 0.05
N HIS A 219 -4.37 -32.06 0.32
CA HIS A 219 -4.87 -32.52 1.62
C HIS A 219 -3.88 -32.29 2.78
N ASP A 220 -2.59 -32.10 2.49
CA ASP A 220 -1.55 -31.79 3.47
C ASP A 220 -1.36 -30.28 3.66
N GLY A 221 -2.12 -29.46 2.93
CA GLY A 221 -2.00 -28.00 2.95
C GLY A 221 -0.82 -27.48 2.14
N MET A 222 -0.19 -28.32 1.32
CA MET A 222 0.91 -27.93 0.43
C MET A 222 0.34 -27.36 -0.87
N ARG A 223 0.95 -26.29 -1.38
CA ARG A 223 0.55 -25.70 -2.67
C ARG A 223 0.69 -26.72 -3.78
N VAL A 224 -0.27 -26.74 -4.69
CA VAL A 224 -0.25 -27.59 -5.91
C VAL A 224 -0.12 -26.77 -7.19
N ALA A 225 0.11 -25.46 -7.06
CA ALA A 225 0.37 -24.56 -8.17
C ALA A 225 1.33 -23.45 -7.77
N THR A 226 1.87 -22.76 -8.77
CA THR A 226 2.64 -21.53 -8.62
C THR A 226 2.09 -20.47 -9.56
N VAL A 227 2.47 -19.21 -9.36
CA VAL A 227 2.20 -18.14 -10.33
C VAL A 227 2.74 -18.56 -11.69
N HIS A 228 1.92 -18.44 -12.73
CA HIS A 228 2.29 -18.87 -14.07
C HIS A 228 3.49 -18.05 -14.60
N PRO A 229 4.50 -18.68 -15.23
CA PRO A 229 5.72 -17.98 -15.67
C PRO A 229 5.47 -16.83 -16.65
N MET A 230 4.37 -16.87 -17.41
CA MET A 230 4.02 -15.78 -18.33
C MET A 230 3.64 -14.49 -17.60
N ILE A 231 3.19 -14.54 -16.35
CA ILE A 231 2.74 -13.36 -15.59
C ILE A 231 3.59 -13.07 -14.35
N CYS A 232 4.43 -14.01 -13.93
CA CYS A 232 5.27 -13.84 -12.74
C CYS A 232 6.18 -12.60 -12.87
N GLY A 233 6.08 -11.67 -11.91
CA GLY A 233 6.82 -10.41 -11.89
C GLY A 233 6.34 -9.36 -12.91
N ARG A 234 5.15 -9.54 -13.50
CA ARG A 234 4.52 -8.62 -14.45
C ARG A 234 3.33 -7.89 -13.83
N ASP A 235 3.53 -7.38 -12.62
CA ASP A 235 2.51 -6.58 -11.94
C ASP A 235 2.03 -5.42 -12.82
N PHE A 236 0.72 -5.21 -12.85
CA PHE A 236 0.01 -4.24 -13.67
C PHE A 236 0.12 -4.41 -15.20
N GLU A 237 0.72 -5.50 -15.70
CA GLU A 237 0.56 -5.90 -17.10
C GLU A 237 -0.80 -6.58 -17.30
N VAL A 238 -1.38 -6.44 -18.49
CA VAL A 238 -2.71 -6.99 -18.79
C VAL A 238 -2.68 -8.52 -18.89
N VAL A 239 -3.68 -9.16 -18.30
CA VAL A 239 -4.04 -10.56 -18.52
C VAL A 239 -5.41 -10.60 -19.18
N LYS A 240 -5.47 -11.18 -20.37
CA LYS A 240 -6.71 -11.29 -21.17
C LYS A 240 -7.55 -12.50 -20.77
N PRO A 241 -8.87 -12.49 -21.05
CA PRO A 241 -9.70 -13.67 -20.89
C PRO A 241 -9.08 -14.90 -21.57
N GLY A 242 -8.95 -16.00 -20.82
CA GLY A 242 -8.35 -17.25 -21.27
C GLY A 242 -6.82 -17.32 -21.19
N GLU A 243 -6.14 -16.31 -20.65
CA GLU A 243 -4.70 -16.37 -20.37
C GLU A 243 -4.41 -16.99 -18.98
N PRO A 244 -3.26 -17.67 -18.81
CA PRO A 244 -2.97 -18.43 -17.59
C PRO A 244 -2.56 -17.53 -16.42
N LEU A 245 -3.11 -17.82 -15.24
CA LEU A 245 -2.77 -17.18 -13.96
C LEU A 245 -1.83 -18.05 -13.13
N LEU A 246 -2.12 -19.36 -13.03
CA LEU A 246 -1.33 -20.30 -12.23
C LEU A 246 -0.90 -21.50 -13.08
N ALA A 247 0.33 -21.97 -12.86
CA ALA A 247 0.82 -23.23 -13.40
C ALA A 247 0.71 -24.32 -12.32
N THR A 248 -0.08 -25.37 -12.57
CA THR A 248 -0.21 -26.47 -11.59
C THR A 248 0.94 -27.47 -11.70
N PHE A 249 1.24 -28.17 -10.61
CA PHE A 249 2.24 -29.23 -10.61
C PHE A 249 1.80 -30.49 -11.37
N PHE A 250 0.53 -30.54 -11.81
CA PHE A 250 -0.05 -31.64 -12.58
C PHE A 250 0.06 -31.45 -14.09
N GLY A 251 0.69 -30.37 -14.56
CA GLY A 251 0.95 -30.12 -15.98
C GLY A 251 -0.20 -29.47 -16.75
N TYR A 252 -1.21 -28.93 -16.05
CA TYR A 252 -2.23 -28.04 -16.61
C TYR A 252 -2.20 -26.66 -15.93
N ASP A 253 -2.76 -25.65 -16.58
CA ASP A 253 -2.80 -24.28 -16.05
C ASP A 253 -4.21 -23.91 -15.57
N ILE A 254 -4.26 -22.94 -14.64
CA ILE A 254 -5.49 -22.27 -14.21
C ILE A 254 -5.53 -20.92 -14.91
N PHE A 255 -6.63 -20.65 -15.61
CA PHE A 255 -6.77 -19.50 -16.50
C PHE A 255 -7.65 -18.40 -15.88
N TRP A 256 -7.49 -17.18 -16.38
CA TRP A 256 -8.43 -16.11 -16.11
C TRP A 256 -9.75 -16.35 -16.86
N GLU A 257 -10.83 -16.62 -16.12
CA GLU A 257 -12.16 -16.91 -16.67
C GLU A 257 -13.08 -15.69 -16.76
N GLY A 258 -12.60 -14.52 -16.33
CA GLY A 258 -13.35 -13.27 -16.42
C GLY A 258 -13.57 -12.83 -17.87
N LYS A 259 -14.58 -11.97 -18.07
CA LYS A 259 -14.98 -11.51 -19.42
C LYS A 259 -14.18 -10.30 -19.92
N GLN A 260 -13.44 -9.63 -19.04
CA GLN A 260 -12.70 -8.41 -19.32
C GLN A 260 -11.23 -8.62 -19.01
N ASP A 261 -10.40 -7.73 -19.54
CA ASP A 261 -8.98 -7.63 -19.19
C ASP A 261 -8.83 -7.39 -17.68
N ILE A 262 -7.82 -8.03 -17.08
CA ILE A 262 -7.51 -7.90 -15.65
C ILE A 262 -6.02 -7.58 -15.46
N TYR A 263 -5.69 -6.90 -14.35
CA TYR A 263 -4.35 -6.41 -14.06
C TYR A 263 -3.90 -6.96 -12.70
N PRO A 264 -3.16 -8.08 -12.67
CA PRO A 264 -2.65 -8.64 -11.43
C PRO A 264 -1.60 -7.73 -10.79
N HIS A 265 -1.57 -7.70 -9.46
CA HIS A 265 -0.58 -6.98 -8.65
C HIS A 265 -0.35 -7.73 -7.33
N PHE A 266 0.67 -7.34 -6.57
CA PHE A 266 1.21 -8.16 -5.48
C PHE A 266 1.53 -9.59 -5.94
N ILE A 267 2.02 -9.73 -7.17
CA ILE A 267 2.29 -11.03 -7.76
C ILE A 267 3.43 -11.71 -6.99
N ASN A 268 3.08 -12.85 -6.37
CA ASN A 268 3.99 -13.68 -5.58
C ASN A 268 4.57 -12.95 -4.36
N GLU A 269 3.78 -12.10 -3.69
CA GLU A 269 4.19 -11.43 -2.46
C GLU A 269 4.53 -12.43 -1.35
N SER A 270 5.77 -12.39 -0.86
CA SER A 270 6.26 -13.29 0.17
C SER A 270 5.46 -13.24 1.48
N ALA A 271 4.97 -12.06 1.88
CA ALA A 271 4.15 -11.88 3.08
C ALA A 271 2.80 -12.58 2.99
N TYR A 272 2.30 -12.81 1.78
CA TYR A 272 1.02 -13.48 1.54
C TYR A 272 1.13 -15.00 1.58
N SER A 273 2.34 -15.51 1.83
CA SER A 273 2.61 -16.94 1.76
C SER A 273 1.79 -17.75 2.76
N LYS A 274 1.58 -17.23 3.98
CA LYS A 274 0.77 -17.89 5.02
C LYS A 274 -0.71 -18.01 4.62
N ALA A 275 -1.21 -17.04 3.86
CA ALA A 275 -2.59 -17.02 3.38
C ALA A 275 -2.79 -17.81 2.08
N ASN A 276 -1.71 -18.26 1.44
CA ASN A 276 -1.73 -18.86 0.10
C ASN A 276 -2.37 -17.96 -0.96
N ILE A 277 -2.22 -16.63 -0.85
CA ILE A 277 -2.62 -15.71 -1.92
C ILE A 277 -1.47 -15.65 -2.95
N ALA A 278 -1.81 -15.82 -4.23
CA ALA A 278 -0.88 -15.74 -5.34
C ALA A 278 -0.63 -14.29 -5.78
N MET A 279 -1.72 -13.52 -5.87
CA MET A 279 -1.76 -12.13 -6.32
C MET A 279 -3.15 -11.55 -6.01
N ALA A 280 -3.24 -10.24 -6.05
CA ALA A 280 -4.49 -9.51 -6.13
C ALA A 280 -4.76 -9.10 -7.59
N LEU A 281 -6.03 -8.88 -7.93
CA LEU A 281 -6.49 -8.51 -9.27
C LEU A 281 -7.08 -7.10 -9.25
N ALA A 282 -6.95 -6.38 -10.35
CA ALA A 282 -7.54 -5.06 -10.49
C ALA A 282 -8.11 -4.82 -11.90
N GLU A 283 -9.13 -3.99 -11.99
CA GLU A 283 -9.63 -3.41 -13.24
C GLU A 283 -8.93 -2.08 -13.51
N LYS A 284 -8.60 -1.80 -14.77
CA LYS A 284 -8.05 -0.51 -15.17
C LYS A 284 -9.17 0.42 -15.66
N LYS A 285 -9.22 1.65 -15.12
CA LYS A 285 -10.25 2.66 -15.45
C LYS A 285 -9.62 4.03 -15.62
N VAL A 286 -10.25 4.86 -16.44
CA VAL A 286 -9.96 6.30 -16.49
C VAL A 286 -10.66 6.97 -15.31
N VAL A 287 -9.90 7.71 -14.51
CA VAL A 287 -10.37 8.45 -13.35
C VAL A 287 -10.42 9.93 -13.70
N SER A 288 -11.57 10.55 -13.45
CA SER A 288 -11.73 12.00 -13.65
C SER A 288 -10.98 12.78 -12.58
N ALA A 289 -10.21 13.78 -13.02
CA ALA A 289 -9.48 14.67 -12.11
C ALA A 289 -10.32 15.85 -11.56
N GLU A 290 -11.61 15.93 -11.92
CA GLU A 290 -12.55 16.97 -11.48
C GLU A 290 -13.05 16.80 -10.03
#